data_AF-A0A847I700-F1
#
_entry.id   AF-A0A847I700-F1
#
_cell.length_a   1.000
_cell.length_b   1.000
_cell.length_c   1.000
_cell.angle_alpha   90.00
_cell.angle_beta   90.00
_cell.angle_gamma   90.00
#
_symmetry.space_group_name_H-M   'P 1'
#
loop_
_entity.id
_entity.type
_entity.pdbx_description
1 polymer ?
#
loop_
_entity_poly.entity_id
_entity_poly.type
_entity_poly.pdbx_seq_one_letter_code
_entity_poly.pdbx_strand_id
1 'polypeptide(L)' 'MIGIRREDKSEWEGRVPLVPNDIRWLHEEHGIDFRVQTSPIRAIKDDEYRSCGAAVVDDLSDCRVIMGVKEIP' A
#
# COMPACT_ATOMS: atom_id res chain seq x y z
N MET A 1 -1.00 0.12 -12.45
CA MET A 1 -1.51 0.65 -11.18
C MET A 1 -1.81 -0.50 -10.24
N ILE A 2 -1.15 -0.51 -9.09
CA ILE A 2 -1.24 -1.54 -8.06
C ILE A 2 -1.76 -0.92 -6.76
N GLY A 3 -2.74 -1.58 -6.13
CA GLY A 3 -3.28 -1.20 -4.84
C GLY A 3 -2.59 -1.94 -3.69
N ILE A 4 -2.30 -1.25 -2.59
CA ILE A 4 -1.91 -1.86 -1.31
C ILE A 4 -3.08 -1.68 -0.35
N ARG A 5 -3.79 -2.76 -0.02
CA ARG A 5 -4.94 -2.69 0.89
C ARG A 5 -4.48 -2.49 2.34
N ARG A 6 -5.40 -2.01 3.17
CA ARG A 6 -5.23 -2.11 4.62
C ARG A 6 -5.52 -3.55 5.06
N GLU A 7 -4.75 -4.02 6.03
CA GLU A 7 -5.04 -5.29 6.70
C GLU A 7 -6.17 -5.06 7.72
N ASP A 8 -7.05 -6.04 7.86
CA ASP A 8 -8.23 -6.00 8.73
C ASP A 8 -8.38 -7.29 9.57
N LYS A 9 -7.46 -8.25 9.43
CA LYS A 9 -7.54 -9.55 10.10
C LYS A 9 -7.23 -9.50 11.60
N SER A 10 -6.32 -8.62 12.03
CA SER A 10 -5.91 -8.47 13.43
C SER A 10 -5.45 -7.05 13.69
N GLU A 11 -5.76 -6.50 14.87
CA GLU A 11 -5.27 -5.19 15.32
C GLU A 11 -3.74 -5.12 15.39
N TRP A 12 -3.06 -6.27 15.49
CA TRP A 12 -1.61 -6.39 15.57
C TRP A 12 -0.95 -6.61 14.20
N GLU A 13 -1.72 -6.75 13.12
CA GLU A 13 -1.20 -6.97 11.77
C GLU A 13 -0.80 -5.64 11.12
N GLY A 14 0.31 -5.07 11.62
CA GLY A 14 0.86 -3.82 11.11
C GLY A 14 1.79 -3.97 9.90
N ARG A 15 2.02 -5.19 9.41
CA ARG A 15 2.94 -5.46 8.28
C ARG A 15 2.34 -4.99 6.96
N VAL A 16 3.22 -4.84 5.97
CA VAL A 16 2.87 -4.37 4.63
C VAL A 16 3.51 -5.28 3.58
N PRO A 17 2.89 -5.42 2.39
CA PRO A 17 3.48 -6.20 1.31
C PRO A 17 4.68 -5.49 0.67
N LEU A 18 4.70 -4.15 0.69
CA LEU A 18 5.79 -3.30 0.17
C LEU A 18 6.01 -2.10 1.08
N VAL A 19 7.27 -1.78 1.33
CA VAL A 19 7.67 -0.57 2.08
C VAL A 19 7.85 0.63 1.14
N PRO A 20 7.87 1.88 1.63
CA PRO A 20 8.01 3.06 0.80
C PRO A 20 9.22 3.06 -0.14
N ASN A 21 10.33 2.45 0.29
CA ASN A 21 11.53 2.32 -0.54
C ASN A 21 11.32 1.40 -1.75
N ASP A 22 10.58 0.29 -1.59
CA ASP A 22 10.26 -0.62 -2.69
C ASP A 22 9.35 0.08 -3.71
N ILE A 23 8.37 0.84 -3.23
CA ILE A 23 7.47 1.63 -4.08
C ILE A 23 8.24 2.65 -4.89
N ARG A 24 9.14 3.40 -4.24
CA ARG A 24 9.99 4.38 -4.93
C ARG A 24 10.78 3.70 -6.04
N TRP A 25 11.47 2.61 -5.71
CA TRP A 25 12.27 1.85 -6.67
C TRP A 25 11.42 1.31 -7.83
N LEU A 26 10.26 0.74 -7.56
CA LEU A 26 9.34 0.22 -8.60
C LEU A 26 8.77 1.34 -9.48
N HIS A 27 8.54 2.53 -8.91
CA HIS A 27 8.11 3.68 -9.68
C HIS A 27 9.24 4.22 -10.57
N GLU A 28 10.43 4.41 -10.01
CA GLU A 28 11.59 4.98 -10.71
C GLU A 28 12.13 4.05 -11.81
N GLU A 29 12.29 2.75 -11.53
CA GLU A 29 12.90 1.80 -12.47
C GLU A 29 11.91 1.16 -13.44
N HIS A 30 10.63 1.07 -13.06
CA HIS A 30 9.63 0.33 -13.83
C HIS A 30 8.38 1.14 -14.19
N GLY A 31 8.27 2.40 -13.77
CA GLY A 31 7.11 3.25 -14.05
C GLY A 31 5.82 2.71 -13.44
N ILE A 32 5.92 1.97 -12.33
CA ILE A 32 4.75 1.35 -11.67
C ILE A 32 4.17 2.32 -10.64
N ASP A 33 2.91 2.70 -10.86
CA ASP A 33 2.17 3.54 -9.92
C ASP A 33 1.44 2.73 -8.85
N PHE A 34 1.44 3.28 -7.63
CA PHE A 34 0.83 2.69 -6.45
C PHE A 34 -0.28 3.56 -5.87
N ARG A 35 -1.36 2.89 -5.48
CA ARG A 35 -2.37 3.45 -4.56
C ARG A 35 -2.31 2.69 -3.25
N VAL A 36 -2.26 3.42 -2.15
CA VAL A 36 -2.12 2.86 -0.82
C VAL A 36 -3.39 3.18 -0.06
N GLN A 37 -4.11 2.16 0.37
CA GLN A 37 -5.27 2.38 1.21
C GLN A 37 -4.82 2.90 2.58
N THR A 38 -5.47 3.96 3.08
CA THR A 38 -5.22 4.47 4.43
C THR A 38 -5.46 3.38 5.48
N SER A 39 -4.59 3.33 6.50
CA SER A 39 -4.67 2.33 7.56
C SER A 39 -4.30 2.91 8.93
N PRO A 40 -5.14 2.74 9.97
CA PRO A 40 -4.83 3.20 11.31
C PRO A 40 -3.89 2.27 12.09
N ILE A 41 -3.72 1.01 11.66
CA ILE A 41 -2.97 -0.03 12.39
C ILE A 41 -1.61 -0.37 11.77
N ARG A 42 -1.32 0.16 10.57
CA ARG A 42 -0.08 -0.14 9.84
C ARG A 42 1.13 0.44 10.57
N ALA A 43 2.24 -0.30 10.57
CA ALA A 43 3.50 0.14 11.18
C ALA A 43 4.16 1.33 10.46
N ILE A 44 3.87 1.49 9.17
CA ILE A 44 4.36 2.57 8.29
C ILE A 44 3.23 3.56 8.05
N LYS A 45 3.51 4.85 8.28
CA LYS A 45 2.51 5.92 8.19
C LYS A 45 2.19 6.28 6.74
N ASP A 46 0.97 6.75 6.52
CA ASP A 46 0.51 7.24 5.21
C ASP A 46 1.43 8.32 4.62
N ASP A 47 2.00 9.21 5.45
CA ASP A 47 2.89 10.28 4.98
C ASP A 47 4.20 9.76 4.38
N GLU A 48 4.67 8.59 4.82
CA GLU A 48 5.85 7.95 4.25
C GLU A 48 5.57 7.46 2.82
N TYR A 49 4.35 6.95 2.58
CA TYR A 49 3.89 6.57 1.25
C TYR A 49 3.68 7.77 0.33
N ARG A 50 3.08 8.86 0.84
CA ARG A 50 2.96 10.11 0.08
C ARG A 50 4.32 10.65 -0.34
N SER A 51 5.31 10.56 0.55
CA SER A 51 6.68 11.04 0.32
C SER A 51 7.45 10.23 -0.73
N CYS A 52 7.03 9.00 -1.04
CA CYS A 52 7.58 8.19 -2.13
C CYS A 52 6.76 8.23 -3.43
N GLY A 53 5.77 9.12 -3.53
CA GLY A 53 4.98 9.32 -4.74
C GLY A 53 3.75 8.41 -4.85
N ALA A 54 3.45 7.58 -3.85
CA ALA A 54 2.21 6.83 -3.84
C ALA A 54 1.02 7.70 -3.43
N ALA A 55 -0.13 7.49 -4.09
CA ALA A 55 -1.37 8.12 -3.69
C ALA A 55 -1.97 7.37 -2.50
N VAL A 56 -2.17 8.04 -1.37
CA VAL A 56 -2.92 7.48 -0.24
C VAL A 56 -4.40 7.77 -0.43
N VAL A 57 -5.22 6.74 -0.31
CA VAL A 57 -6.58 6.71 -0.87
C VAL A 57 -7.49 5.86 0.01
N ASP A 58 -8.81 6.01 -0.06
CA ASP A 58 -9.75 5.16 0.69
C ASP A 58 -10.23 3.94 -0.11
N ASP A 59 -10.33 4.11 -1.43
CA ASP A 59 -10.87 3.13 -2.37
C ASP A 59 -9.82 2.66 -3.39
N LEU A 60 -9.79 1.35 -3.63
CA LEU A 60 -8.86 0.69 -4.56
C LEU A 60 -9.58 0.10 -5.78
N SER A 61 -10.84 0.45 -6.02
CA SER A 61 -11.68 -0.17 -7.07
C SER A 61 -11.11 -0.05 -8.49
N ASP A 62 -10.24 0.94 -8.73
CA ASP A 62 -9.60 1.16 -10.02
C ASP A 62 -8.23 0.51 -10.17
N CYS A 63 -7.75 -0.19 -9.14
CA CYS A 63 -6.52 -0.96 -9.18
C CYS A 63 -6.77 -2.34 -9.79
N ARG A 64 -5.98 -2.70 -10.81
CA ARG A 64 -6.07 -4.03 -11.46
C ARG A 64 -5.48 -5.16 -10.63
N VAL A 65 -4.52 -4.82 -9.77
CA VAL A 65 -3.86 -5.75 -8.86
C VAL A 65 -3.93 -5.11 -7.47
N ILE A 66 -4.40 -5.88 -6.48
CA ILE A 66 -4.44 -5.47 -5.08
C ILE A 66 -3.57 -6.44 -4.29
N MET A 67 -2.63 -5.91 -3.51
CA MET A 67 -1.73 -6.67 -2.67
C MET A 67 -2.08 -6.46 -1.20
N GLY A 68 -2.04 -7.56 -0.45
CA GLY A 68 -2.16 -7.61 1.01
C GLY A 68 -1.25 -8.71 1.57
N VAL A 69 -1.09 -8.73 2.88
CA VAL A 69 -0.25 -9.71 3.59
C VAL A 69 -1.05 -10.99 3.88
N LYS A 70 -2.31 -10.85 4.28
CA LYS A 70 -3.17 -11.98 4.66
C LYS A 70 -4.23 -12.30 3.60
N GLU A 71 -4.85 -13.46 3.79
CA GLU A 71 -5.95 -13.95 2.96
C GLU A 71 -7.10 -12.95 2.90
N ILE A 72 -7.79 -12.93 1.75
CA ILE A 72 -8.97 -12.10 1.54
C ILE A 72 -10.18 -12.88 2.09
N PRO A 73 -11.03 -12.27 2.93
CA PRO A 73 -12.28 -12.87 3.36
C PRO A 73 -13.20 -13.26 2.20
#